data_AF-A0A1Y3EAV4-F1
#
_entry.id   AF-A0A1Y3EAV4-F1
#
_cell.length_a   1.000
_cell.length_b   1.000
_cell.length_c   1.000
_cell.angle_alpha   90.00
_cell.angle_beta   90.00
_cell.angle_gamma   90.00
#
_symmetry.space_group_name_H-M   'P 1'
#
loop_
_entity.id
_entity.type
_entity.pdbx_description
1 polymer ?
#
loop_
_entity_poly.entity_id
_entity_poly.type
_entity_poly.pdbx_seq_one_letter_code
_entity_poly.pdbx_strand_id
1 'polypeptide(L)'
;MAEVELNAFEKQLPFQNINSEDVKVIHLNKKCRVQRPACTAVSFLQLSQKNKVVLYGYEKGCSRAICCAEVIKKKYFENPDFVHQTLSQRTKLCFRRLEENLQLLSNSVNVKRDVPTVYILLSSEQLEESDKSECDFYNAVDELQAGTKFENPATSVVEQQDKYPENNWKRFQLNK
;
A
#
# COMPACT_ATOMS: atom_id res chain seq x y z
N MET A 1 11.35 4.31 -25.69
CA MET A 1 11.08 4.20 -24.24
C MET A 1 9.60 4.47 -24.07
N ALA A 2 8.83 3.51 -23.57
CA ALA A 2 7.40 3.75 -23.32
C ALA A 2 7.30 4.47 -21.98
N GLU A 3 6.98 5.76 -22.02
CA GLU A 3 6.43 6.48 -20.88
C GLU A 3 5.10 5.81 -20.56
N VAL A 4 5.09 5.01 -19.49
CA VAL A 4 3.85 4.46 -18.94
C VAL A 4 3.13 5.66 -18.37
N GLU A 5 2.07 6.11 -19.04
CA GLU A 5 1.15 7.11 -18.51
C GLU A 5 0.78 6.68 -17.09
N LEU A 6 1.24 7.46 -16.11
CA LEU A 6 0.90 7.23 -14.71
C LEU A 6 -0.63 7.30 -14.63
N ASN A 7 -1.27 6.21 -14.20
CA ASN A 7 -2.72 6.16 -14.03
C ASN A 7 -3.15 7.38 -13.18
N ALA A 8 -4.34 7.94 -13.38
CA ALA A 8 -4.84 9.09 -12.61
C ALA A 8 -4.73 8.93 -11.07
N PHE A 9 -4.60 7.69 -10.61
CA PHE A 9 -4.35 7.27 -9.23
C PHE A 9 -2.90 7.46 -8.74
N GLU A 10 -1.89 7.31 -9.60
CA GLU A 10 -0.50 7.62 -9.25
C GLU A 10 -0.27 9.13 -9.07
N LYS A 11 -1.25 9.95 -9.49
CA LYS A 11 -1.30 11.40 -9.18
C LYS A 11 -1.86 11.71 -7.79
N GLN A 12 -2.48 10.76 -7.09
CA GLN A 12 -3.00 10.94 -5.73
C GLN A 12 -2.30 9.97 -4.77
N LEU A 13 -1.00 10.18 -4.58
CA LEU A 13 -0.26 9.47 -3.53
C LEU A 13 -0.82 9.90 -2.16
N PRO A 14 -0.85 9.00 -1.15
CA PRO A 14 -1.36 9.35 0.17
C PRO A 14 -0.42 10.29 0.93
N PHE A 15 0.66 10.77 0.30
CA PHE A 15 1.59 11.73 0.84
C PHE A 15 1.29 13.10 0.22
N GLN A 16 0.62 13.95 0.99
CA GLN A 16 0.34 15.34 0.61
C GLN A 16 1.65 16.15 0.56
N ASN A 17 1.68 17.22 -0.23
CA ASN A 17 2.80 18.18 -0.32
C ASN A 17 4.12 17.65 -0.89
N ILE A 18 4.09 16.61 -1.72
CA ILE A 18 5.29 16.16 -2.44
C ILE A 18 5.26 16.64 -3.89
N ASN A 19 6.34 17.31 -4.34
CA ASN A 19 6.52 17.69 -5.74
C ASN A 19 6.61 16.42 -6.61
N SER A 20 5.72 16.28 -7.60
CA SER A 20 5.65 15.08 -8.45
C SER A 20 6.90 14.86 -9.30
N GLU A 21 7.63 15.92 -9.64
CA GLU A 21 8.85 15.83 -10.47
C GLU A 21 10.02 15.15 -9.75
N ASP A 22 10.06 15.24 -8.43
CA ASP A 22 11.10 14.65 -7.59
C ASP A 22 10.72 13.24 -7.09
N VAL A 23 9.59 12.68 -7.54
CA VAL A 23 9.05 11.41 -7.02
C VAL A 23 9.09 10.30 -8.04
N LYS A 24 9.66 9.17 -7.63
CA LYS A 24 9.55 7.90 -8.35
C LYS A 24 8.60 6.95 -7.64
N VAL A 25 7.49 6.64 -8.31
CA VAL A 25 6.51 5.67 -7.80
C VAL A 25 6.82 4.28 -8.35
N ILE A 26 6.81 3.27 -7.47
CA ILE A 26 7.10 1.88 -7.81
C ILE A 26 6.00 0.98 -7.26
N HIS A 27 5.29 0.31 -8.16
CA HIS A 27 4.31 -0.72 -7.82
C HIS A 27 4.96 -2.10 -7.67
N LEU A 28 4.80 -2.73 -6.51
CA LEU A 28 5.28 -4.07 -6.21
C LEU A 28 4.12 -5.05 -6.22
N ASN A 29 3.94 -5.75 -7.34
CA ASN A 29 2.97 -6.83 -7.44
C ASN A 29 3.57 -8.20 -7.05
N LYS A 30 2.74 -9.25 -7.01
CA LYS A 30 3.14 -10.62 -6.63
C LYS A 30 4.28 -11.21 -7.46
N LYS A 31 4.45 -10.79 -8.72
CA LYS A 31 5.46 -11.29 -9.66
C LYS A 31 6.76 -10.49 -9.63
N CYS A 32 6.80 -9.37 -8.88
CA CYS A 32 7.92 -8.46 -8.91
C CYS A 32 9.16 -9.04 -8.21
N ARG A 33 10.32 -8.99 -8.89
CA ARG A 33 11.62 -9.40 -8.34
C ARG A 33 12.24 -8.21 -7.60
N VAL A 34 12.12 -8.19 -6.27
CA VAL A 34 12.45 -7.08 -5.36
C VAL A 34 13.82 -6.41 -5.61
N GLN A 35 14.85 -7.16 -6.00
CA GLN A 35 16.20 -6.60 -6.15
C GLN A 35 16.29 -5.53 -7.25
N ARG A 36 15.62 -5.72 -8.38
CA ARG A 36 15.68 -4.79 -9.51
C ARG A 36 15.06 -3.41 -9.17
N PRO A 37 13.80 -3.31 -8.70
CA PRO A 37 13.24 -2.03 -8.28
C PRO A 37 14.03 -1.41 -7.13
N ALA A 38 14.59 -2.21 -6.22
CA ALA A 38 15.44 -1.69 -5.16
C ALA A 38 16.71 -1.00 -5.70
N CYS A 39 17.43 -1.63 -6.64
CA CYS A 39 18.58 -0.98 -7.29
C CYS A 39 18.16 0.33 -7.98
N THR A 40 17.07 0.28 -8.74
CA THR A 40 16.56 1.45 -9.47
C THR A 40 16.14 2.59 -8.54
N ALA A 41 15.57 2.27 -7.38
CA ALA A 41 15.21 3.24 -6.36
C ALA A 41 16.45 3.88 -5.72
N VAL A 42 17.46 3.08 -5.36
CA VAL A 42 18.73 3.59 -4.83
C VAL A 42 19.37 4.54 -5.83
N SER A 43 19.55 4.11 -7.09
CA SER A 43 20.14 4.97 -8.12
C SER A 43 19.36 6.27 -8.33
N PHE A 44 18.03 6.25 -8.19
CA PHE A 44 17.22 7.46 -8.29
C PHE A 44 17.42 8.40 -7.10
N LEU A 45 17.40 7.88 -5.86
CA LEU A 45 17.68 8.67 -4.65
C LEU A 45 19.07 9.32 -4.69
N GLN A 46 20.02 8.69 -5.37
CA GLN A 46 21.39 9.21 -5.50
C GLN A 46 21.54 10.38 -6.48
N LEU A 47 20.58 10.60 -7.38
CA LEU A 47 20.68 11.70 -8.36
C LEU A 47 20.49 13.08 -7.70
N SER A 48 19.72 13.15 -6.61
CA SER A 48 19.44 14.41 -5.91
C SER A 48 18.89 14.11 -4.51
N GLN A 49 19.29 14.90 -3.50
CA GLN A 49 18.75 14.80 -2.14
C GLN A 49 17.23 15.07 -2.09
N LYS A 50 16.71 15.84 -3.05
CA LYS A 50 15.27 16.13 -3.16
C LYS A 50 14.45 14.92 -3.60
N ASN A 51 15.10 13.95 -4.26
CA ASN A 51 14.43 12.80 -4.84
C ASN A 51 13.81 11.93 -3.75
N LYS A 52 12.62 11.44 -4.06
CA LYS A 52 11.77 10.65 -3.18
C LYS A 52 11.30 9.41 -3.90
N VAL A 53 11.25 8.29 -3.20
CA VAL A 53 10.72 7.04 -3.75
C VAL A 53 9.49 6.64 -2.98
N VAL A 54 8.41 6.36 -3.71
CA VAL A 54 7.19 5.78 -3.13
C VAL A 54 7.04 4.35 -3.63
N LEU A 55 7.12 3.40 -2.71
CA LEU A 55 6.82 2.00 -2.95
C LEU A 55 5.37 1.75 -2.57
N TYR A 56 4.62 1.07 -3.41
CA TYR A 56 3.28 0.63 -3.03
C TYR A 56 2.99 -0.79 -3.49
N GLY A 57 2.13 -1.47 -2.73
CA GLY A 57 1.66 -2.81 -3.08
C GLY A 57 0.38 -3.12 -2.32
N TYR A 58 -0.48 -3.92 -2.93
CA TYR A 58 -1.72 -4.41 -2.34
C TYR A 58 -1.73 -5.94 -2.29
N GLU A 59 -2.47 -6.52 -1.34
CA GLU A 59 -2.52 -7.97 -1.11
C GLU A 59 -1.12 -8.62 -1.00
N LYS A 60 -0.79 -9.56 -1.90
CA LYS A 60 0.52 -10.22 -2.00
C LYS A 60 1.65 -9.25 -2.40
N GLY A 61 1.31 -8.05 -2.84
CA GLY A 61 2.23 -6.95 -3.11
C GLY A 61 2.71 -6.22 -1.84
N CYS A 62 1.94 -6.27 -0.74
CA CYS A 62 2.30 -5.56 0.49
C CYS A 62 3.65 -6.05 1.05
N SER A 63 3.81 -7.36 1.18
CA SER A 63 5.08 -7.96 1.64
C SER A 63 6.24 -7.64 0.71
N ARG A 64 5.99 -7.55 -0.60
CA ARG A 64 7.01 -7.18 -1.59
C ARG A 64 7.43 -5.72 -1.44
N ALA A 65 6.51 -4.80 -1.19
CA ALA A 65 6.81 -3.40 -0.92
C ALA A 65 7.68 -3.24 0.33
N ILE A 66 7.32 -3.93 1.42
CA ILE A 66 8.09 -3.92 2.68
C ILE A 66 9.50 -4.50 2.46
N CYS A 67 9.61 -5.68 1.85
CA CYS A 67 10.93 -6.26 1.55
C CYS A 67 11.76 -5.35 0.64
N CYS A 68 11.13 -4.66 -0.32
CA CYS A 68 11.83 -3.73 -1.21
C CYS A 68 12.37 -2.53 -0.45
N ALA A 69 11.61 -1.97 0.50
CA ALA A 69 12.07 -0.89 1.37
C ALA A 69 13.31 -1.31 2.18
N GLU A 70 13.30 -2.50 2.77
CA GLU A 70 14.46 -3.01 3.53
C GLU A 70 15.70 -3.20 2.66
N VAL A 71 15.53 -3.74 1.44
CA VAL A 71 16.66 -3.90 0.51
C VAL A 71 17.21 -2.54 0.07
N ILE A 72 16.34 -1.53 -0.14
CA ILE A 72 16.77 -0.17 -0.46
C ILE A 72 17.56 0.41 0.70
N LYS A 73 17.05 0.36 1.93
CA LYS A 73 17.74 0.84 3.13
C LYS A 73 19.13 0.22 3.26
N LYS A 74 19.21 -1.10 3.16
CA LYS A 74 20.50 -1.81 3.21
C LYS A 74 21.48 -1.30 2.15
N LYS A 75 21.05 -1.24 0.88
CA LYS A 75 21.91 -0.80 -0.23
C LYS A 75 22.30 0.67 -0.17
N TYR A 76 21.42 1.50 0.37
CA TYR A 76 21.67 2.93 0.53
C TYR A 76 22.81 3.17 1.51
N PHE A 77 22.82 2.47 2.66
CA PHE A 77 23.87 2.59 3.67
C PHE A 77 25.15 1.81 3.34
N GLU A 78 25.09 0.79 2.49
CA GLU A 78 26.28 0.10 1.96
C GLU A 78 27.08 0.99 0.99
N ASN A 79 26.49 2.09 0.49
CA ASN A 79 27.17 2.96 -0.44
C ASN A 79 28.10 3.95 0.32
N PRO A 80 29.43 3.91 0.06
CA PRO A 80 30.40 4.75 0.78
C PRO A 80 30.17 6.25 0.59
N ASP A 81 29.53 6.67 -0.51
CA ASP A 81 29.25 8.08 -0.80
C ASP A 81 28.13 8.66 0.09
N PHE A 82 27.40 7.80 0.83
CA PHE A 82 26.17 8.15 1.55
C PHE A 82 26.19 7.76 3.04
N VAL A 83 27.32 7.35 3.59
CA VAL A 83 27.47 6.91 5.00
C VAL A 83 27.00 7.97 6.01
N HIS A 84 27.00 9.25 5.61
CA HIS A 84 26.57 10.37 6.44
C HIS A 84 25.15 10.88 6.15
N GLN A 85 24.45 10.30 5.17
CA GLN A 85 23.08 10.72 4.83
C GLN A 85 22.05 9.85 5.55
N THR A 86 21.04 10.48 6.14
CA THR A 86 19.90 9.79 6.74
C THR A 86 18.91 9.38 5.64
N LEU A 87 18.28 8.22 5.78
CA LEU A 87 17.17 7.80 4.92
C LEU A 87 15.91 7.71 5.78
N SER A 88 15.06 8.73 5.68
CA SER A 88 13.78 8.80 6.37
C SER A 88 12.73 7.95 5.65
N GLN A 89 11.87 7.31 6.45
CA GLN A 89 10.79 6.46 5.96
C GLN A 89 9.46 6.94 6.55
N ARG A 90 8.42 7.04 5.71
CA ARG A 90 7.04 7.17 6.17
C ARG A 90 6.17 6.09 5.55
N THR A 91 5.46 5.34 6.38
CA THR A 91 4.56 4.28 5.94
C THR A 91 3.10 4.71 6.13
N LYS A 92 2.25 4.47 5.14
CA LYS A 92 0.79 4.60 5.25
C LYS A 92 0.13 3.28 4.88
N LEU A 93 -0.83 2.86 5.69
CA LEU A 93 -1.67 1.69 5.46
C LEU A 93 -3.10 2.16 5.16
N CYS A 94 -3.71 1.59 4.13
CA CYS A 94 -5.11 1.86 3.81
C CYS A 94 -5.75 0.67 3.10
N PHE A 95 -7.06 0.74 2.95
CA PHE A 95 -7.79 -0.15 2.06
C PHE A 95 -7.95 0.51 0.69
N ARG A 96 -7.78 -0.30 -0.36
CA ARG A 96 -8.01 0.10 -1.75
C ARG A 96 -9.17 -0.69 -2.30
N ARG A 97 -10.16 0.00 -2.85
CA ARG A 97 -11.24 -0.65 -3.57
C ARG A 97 -10.74 -1.12 -4.94
N LEU A 98 -10.86 -2.41 -5.21
CA LEU A 98 -10.62 -3.01 -6.52
C LEU A 98 -11.95 -3.47 -7.11
N GLU A 99 -12.15 -3.18 -8.38
CA GLU A 99 -13.26 -3.71 -9.16
C GLU A 99 -12.75 -4.85 -10.04
N GLU A 100 -13.34 -6.03 -9.89
CA GLU A 100 -12.96 -7.23 -10.61
C GLU A 100 -14.20 -7.82 -11.28
N ASN A 101 -14.11 -8.08 -12.58
CA ASN A 101 -15.14 -8.82 -13.30
C ASN A 101 -14.84 -10.32 -13.18
N LEU A 102 -15.61 -11.01 -12.34
CA LEU A 102 -15.55 -12.45 -12.20
C LEU A 102 -16.43 -13.11 -13.25
N GLN A 103 -15.83 -13.93 -14.11
CA GLN A 103 -16.59 -14.84 -14.97
C GLN A 103 -16.97 -16.07 -14.17
N LEU A 104 -18.25 -16.21 -13.89
CA LEU A 104 -18.86 -17.45 -13.43
C LEU A 104 -19.34 -18.24 -14.66
N LEU A 105 -19.59 -19.55 -14.50
CA LEU A 105 -19.87 -20.49 -15.59
C LEU A 105 -20.94 -20.01 -16.61
N SER A 106 -21.88 -19.17 -16.19
CA SER A 106 -22.94 -18.63 -17.05
C SER A 106 -23.08 -17.10 -17.05
N ASN A 107 -22.41 -16.38 -16.15
CA ASN A 107 -22.62 -14.94 -15.93
C ASN A 107 -21.30 -14.22 -15.63
N SER A 108 -21.19 -12.94 -16.01
CA SER A 108 -20.17 -12.04 -15.47
C SER A 108 -20.74 -11.27 -14.28
N VAL A 109 -20.01 -11.25 -13.17
CA VAL A 109 -20.36 -10.46 -11.98
C VAL A 109 -19.25 -9.46 -11.72
N ASN A 110 -19.58 -8.17 -11.66
CA ASN A 110 -18.67 -7.15 -11.20
C ASN A 110 -18.68 -7.16 -9.66
N VAL A 111 -17.52 -7.47 -9.07
CA VAL A 111 -17.31 -7.47 -7.63
C VAL A 111 -16.39 -6.32 -7.27
N LYS A 112 -16.83 -5.51 -6.30
CA LYS A 112 -15.98 -4.51 -5.68
C LYS A 112 -15.50 -5.03 -4.33
N ARG A 113 -14.19 -5.08 -4.12
CA ARG A 113 -13.59 -5.55 -2.87
C ARG A 113 -12.54 -4.59 -2.36
N ASP A 114 -12.51 -4.39 -1.06
CA ASP A 114 -11.49 -3.57 -0.41
C ASP A 114 -10.29 -4.44 -0.04
N VAL A 115 -9.10 -4.06 -0.52
CA VAL A 115 -7.86 -4.81 -0.30
C VAL A 115 -6.86 -3.99 0.53
N PRO A 116 -6.15 -4.62 1.48
CA PRO A 116 -5.10 -3.94 2.21
C PRO A 116 -4.00 -3.50 1.26
N THR A 117 -3.56 -2.25 1.40
CA THR A 117 -2.54 -1.61 0.60
C THR A 117 -1.55 -0.89 1.51
N VAL A 118 -0.26 -1.04 1.21
CA VAL A 118 0.81 -0.32 1.89
C VAL A 118 1.45 0.67 0.93
N TYR A 119 1.74 1.86 1.44
CA TYR A 119 2.55 2.88 0.79
C TYR A 119 3.75 3.19 1.68
N ILE A 120 4.95 3.21 1.11
CA ILE A 120 6.20 3.49 1.83
C ILE A 120 6.93 4.58 1.06
N LEU A 121 7.02 5.76 1.67
CA LEU A 121 7.83 6.87 1.21
C LEU A 121 9.23 6.75 1.79
N LEU A 122 10.24 6.87 0.94
CA LEU A 122 11.65 6.93 1.30
C LEU A 122 12.23 8.26 0.78
N SER A 123 12.95 8.97 1.63
CA SER A 123 13.61 10.23 1.29
C SER A 123 14.92 10.40 2.06
N SER A 124 15.91 11.01 1.41
CA SER A 124 17.16 11.39 2.07
C SER A 124 17.02 12.65 2.92
N GLU A 125 15.94 13.42 2.70
CA GLU A 125 15.56 14.56 3.54
C GLU A 125 14.79 14.06 4.77
N GLN A 126 14.92 14.79 5.87
CA GLN A 126 14.09 14.55 7.04
C GLN A 126 12.63 14.78 6.67
N LEU A 127 11.82 13.73 6.82
CA LEU A 127 10.38 13.83 6.61
C LEU A 127 9.75 14.46 7.86
N GLU A 128 9.02 15.56 7.66
CA GLU A 128 8.25 16.20 8.73
C GLU A 128 7.21 15.24 9.30
N GLU A 129 7.08 15.20 10.63
CA GLU A 129 6.01 14.51 11.35
C GLU A 129 4.70 15.29 11.15
N SER A 130 4.07 15.14 10.00
CA SER A 130 2.74 15.71 9.77
C SER A 130 1.67 14.79 10.38
N ASP A 131 1.62 14.74 11.72
CA ASP A 131 0.57 14.05 12.47
C ASP A 131 -0.55 15.03 12.84
N LYS A 132 -1.50 15.25 11.91
CA LYS A 132 -2.86 15.75 12.18
C LYS A 132 -3.85 15.30 11.11
N SER A 133 -4.10 13.99 11.02
CA SER A 133 -5.32 13.33 10.47
C SER A 133 -4.97 11.92 10.00
N GLU A 134 -4.61 11.06 10.94
CA GLU A 134 -4.98 9.66 10.77
C GLU A 134 -6.51 9.62 10.89
N CYS A 135 -7.18 8.94 9.95
CA CYS A 135 -8.65 8.86 9.77
C CYS A 135 -9.28 9.98 8.92
N ASP A 136 -9.05 9.99 7.60
CA ASP A 136 -10.03 10.57 6.65
C ASP A 136 -9.97 9.94 5.23
N PHE A 137 -9.44 8.72 5.08
CA PHE A 137 -9.47 8.02 3.79
C PHE A 137 -10.67 7.07 3.62
N TYR A 138 -11.71 7.23 4.43
CA TYR A 138 -12.99 6.55 4.17
C TYR A 138 -13.94 7.33 3.23
N ASN A 139 -13.66 8.60 2.91
CA ASN A 139 -14.66 9.46 2.23
C ASN A 139 -14.32 9.92 0.80
N ALA A 140 -13.18 9.55 0.21
CA ALA A 140 -12.82 10.04 -1.13
C ALA A 140 -13.57 9.35 -2.30
N VAL A 141 -14.65 8.59 -2.03
CA VAL A 141 -15.48 7.94 -3.08
C VAL A 141 -16.97 8.32 -2.97
N ASP A 142 -17.40 9.06 -1.94
CA ASP A 142 -18.83 9.35 -1.73
C ASP A 142 -19.33 10.69 -2.33
N GLU A 143 -18.46 11.54 -2.87
CA GLU A 143 -18.90 12.82 -3.47
C GLU A 143 -19.55 12.67 -4.87
N LEU A 144 -19.69 11.46 -5.41
CA LEU A 144 -20.30 11.23 -6.74
C LEU A 144 -21.65 10.48 -6.72
N GLN A 145 -22.27 10.27 -5.55
CA GLN A 145 -23.65 9.77 -5.47
C GLN A 145 -24.49 10.46 -4.37
N ALA A 146 -24.41 11.79 -4.27
CA ALA A 146 -25.44 12.57 -3.57
C ALA A 146 -26.71 12.60 -4.44
N GLY A 147 -27.53 11.54 -4.39
CA GLY A 147 -28.78 11.55 -5.15
C GLY A 147 -29.56 10.25 -5.29
N THR A 148 -29.60 9.37 -4.30
CA THR A 148 -30.75 8.42 -4.21
C THR A 148 -31.02 8.04 -2.76
N LYS A 149 -32.17 8.48 -2.26
CA LYS A 149 -32.74 8.12 -0.96
C LYS A 149 -32.83 6.59 -0.87
N PHE A 150 -32.12 5.98 0.07
CA PHE A 150 -32.44 4.64 0.51
C PHE A 150 -33.59 4.72 1.51
N GLU A 151 -34.75 4.18 1.11
CA GLU A 151 -35.84 3.87 2.02
C GLU A 151 -35.40 2.78 3.01
N ASN A 152 -35.78 2.96 4.27
CA ASN A 152 -35.48 2.03 5.38
C ASN A 152 -35.93 0.60 5.05
N PRO A 153 -35.10 -0.43 5.24
CA PRO A 153 -35.64 -1.76 5.45
C PRO A 153 -36.06 -1.92 6.91
N ALA A 154 -37.25 -2.50 7.06
CA ALA A 154 -37.96 -2.72 8.31
C ALA A 154 -37.21 -3.64 9.30
N THR A 155 -37.42 -3.37 10.59
CA THR A 155 -37.17 -4.20 11.77
C THR A 155 -37.51 -5.70 11.60
N SER A 156 -36.67 -6.61 12.12
CA SER A 156 -36.94 -7.37 13.37
C SER A 156 -36.00 -8.59 13.57
N VAL A 157 -35.36 -8.60 14.75
CA VAL A 157 -35.14 -9.70 15.73
C VAL A 157 -34.88 -11.13 15.21
N VAL A 158 -33.74 -11.74 15.59
CA VAL A 158 -33.62 -12.88 16.55
C VAL A 158 -32.13 -13.08 16.91
N GLU A 159 -31.84 -13.06 18.21
CA GLU A 159 -30.58 -13.49 18.82
C GLU A 159 -30.36 -15.00 18.65
N GLN A 160 -29.19 -15.42 18.17
CA GLN A 160 -28.63 -16.72 18.52
C GLN A 160 -27.12 -16.60 18.78
N GLN A 161 -26.76 -16.80 20.05
CA GLN A 161 -25.41 -17.05 20.52
C GLN A 161 -24.91 -18.37 19.93
N ASP A 162 -23.93 -18.32 19.03
CA ASP A 162 -23.18 -19.51 18.64
C ASP A 162 -22.06 -19.79 19.65
N LYS A 163 -22.18 -20.94 20.31
CA LYS A 163 -21.14 -21.57 21.14
C LYS A 163 -19.91 -21.87 20.27
N TYR A 164 -18.74 -21.38 20.67
CA TYR A 164 -17.46 -21.84 20.13
C TYR A 164 -17.19 -23.30 20.55
N PRO A 165 -16.76 -24.19 19.65
CA PRO A 165 -16.19 -25.46 20.07
C PRO A 165 -14.75 -25.27 20.58
N GLU A 166 -14.44 -25.86 21.73
CA GLU A 166 -13.09 -25.91 22.30
C GLU A 166 -12.15 -26.66 21.34
N ASN A 167 -11.23 -25.93 20.68
CA ASN A 167 -10.21 -26.53 19.85
C ASN A 167 -9.02 -26.99 20.71
N ASN A 168 -8.88 -28.32 20.83
CA ASN A 168 -7.74 -29.03 21.41
C ASN A 168 -6.48 -28.88 20.55
N TRP A 169 -5.65 -27.88 20.82
CA TRP A 169 -4.30 -27.81 20.24
C TRP A 169 -3.34 -28.71 21.03
N LYS A 170 -3.10 -29.93 20.53
CA LYS A 170 -1.97 -30.75 20.99
C LYS A 170 -0.66 -30.06 20.58
N ARG A 171 0.06 -29.58 21.60
CA ARG A 171 1.43 -29.03 21.51
C ARG A 171 2.37 -30.16 21.07
N PHE A 172 2.94 -30.08 19.87
CA PHE A 172 4.06 -30.95 19.50
C PHE A 172 5.29 -30.49 20.31
N GLN A 173 5.79 -31.35 21.21
CA GLN A 173 7.10 -31.15 21.82
C GLN A 173 8.17 -31.60 20.83
N LEU A 174 9.02 -30.66 20.40
CA LEU A 174 10.29 -30.98 19.75
C LEU A 174 11.24 -31.50 20.82
N ASN A 175 11.57 -32.80 20.74
CA ASN A 175 12.70 -33.35 21.47
C ASN A 175 14.02 -32.92 20.81
N LYS A 176 15.00 -32.65 21.66
CA LYS A 176 16.38 -32.23 21.37
C LYS A 176 17.15 -33.23 20.51
#